data_AF-A0A0M2HEA5-F1
#
_entry.id   AF-A0A0M2HEA5-F1
#
_cell.length_a   1.000
_cell.length_b   1.000
_cell.length_c   1.000
_cell.angle_alpha   90.00
_cell.angle_beta   90.00
_cell.angle_gamma   90.00
#
_symmetry.space_group_name_H-M   'P 1'
#
loop_
_entity.id
_entity.type
_entity.pdbx_description
1 polymer ?
#
loop_
_entity_poly.entity_id
_entity_poly.type
_entity_poly.pdbx_seq_one_letter_code
_entity_poly.pdbx_strand_id
1 'polypeptide(L)'
;MLVINQSLRRARSNDDGAVLVTIAIVMLVGFVIASLIAASVLFTIRANATNKGQTQAFIAAESGRDVAMATMASCSATHFTGTDPTYDTTIYPYPDNTGDRPTSSNGLTAGCPTSSTDYVVIKSTGTGTGGSTVTIDSVYPWQVTYSQQPGGVVTYFSGGFTAGVAHYTGDLVLRDGNWACNIDGTLTGDLYVLEGTTSLSNNCVINGDIWSNGNVTSNSQAPKVYGDITTNGYASISSNGGALIDGSISAKGSTQASVTGSLTSRNSITVGTTWTARPARVRRTARPTRSSTPRSPG
;
A
#
# COMPACT_ATOMS: atom_id res chain seq x y z
N MET A 1 91.26 -68.90 8.18
CA MET A 1 90.26 -68.46 7.18
C MET A 1 89.07 -69.41 7.26
N LEU A 2 87.83 -68.92 7.17
CA LEU A 2 86.54 -69.65 7.29
C LEU A 2 85.97 -69.92 8.71
N VAL A 3 85.51 -68.87 9.41
CA VAL A 3 84.43 -68.98 10.43
C VAL A 3 83.56 -67.71 10.41
N ILE A 4 83.12 -67.27 9.23
CA ILE A 4 82.14 -66.17 9.09
C ILE A 4 81.22 -66.50 7.91
N ASN A 5 80.51 -67.63 7.96
CA ASN A 5 79.48 -67.90 6.95
C ASN A 5 78.32 -68.79 7.42
N GLN A 6 78.22 -69.04 8.74
CA GLN A 6 77.13 -69.85 9.30
C GLN A 6 76.10 -69.03 10.10
N SER A 7 76.41 -67.79 10.51
CA SER A 7 75.45 -66.93 11.22
C SER A 7 74.40 -66.28 10.30
N LEU A 8 74.66 -66.20 8.99
CA LEU A 8 73.74 -65.59 8.01
C LEU A 8 72.68 -66.55 7.43
N ARG A 9 72.73 -67.85 7.75
CA ARG A 9 71.74 -68.83 7.27
C ARG A 9 70.59 -69.12 8.24
N ARG A 10 70.65 -68.64 9.49
CA ARG A 10 69.55 -68.78 10.47
C ARG A 10 68.52 -67.64 10.46
N ALA A 11 68.75 -66.58 9.69
CA ALA A 11 67.78 -65.48 9.55
C ALA A 11 66.69 -65.76 8.49
N ARG A 12 66.69 -66.94 7.84
CA ARG A 12 65.79 -67.29 6.73
C ARG A 12 64.61 -68.22 7.08
N SER A 13 64.33 -68.45 8.37
CA SER A 13 63.24 -69.36 8.78
C SER A 13 62.20 -68.75 9.73
N ASN A 14 62.12 -67.41 9.86
CA ASN A 14 61.15 -66.76 10.77
C ASN A 14 60.32 -65.66 10.08
N ASP A 15 60.13 -65.72 8.75
CA ASP A 15 59.31 -64.74 8.02
C ASP A 15 57.79 -64.88 8.31
N ASP A 16 57.35 -66.00 8.89
CA ASP A 16 55.96 -66.23 9.31
C ASP A 16 55.45 -65.21 10.35
N GLY A 17 56.35 -64.65 11.18
CA GLY A 17 56.02 -63.58 12.12
C GLY A 17 55.88 -62.21 11.46
N ALA A 18 56.65 -61.94 10.40
CA ALA A 18 56.63 -60.67 9.69
C ALA A 18 55.34 -60.47 8.89
N VAL A 19 54.77 -61.55 8.34
CA VAL A 19 53.49 -61.52 7.60
C VAL A 19 52.32 -61.17 8.52
N LEU A 20 52.30 -61.69 9.76
CA LEU A 20 51.26 -61.33 10.74
C LEU A 20 51.34 -59.85 11.14
N VAL A 21 52.55 -59.30 11.29
CA VAL A 21 52.76 -57.89 11.64
C VAL A 21 52.32 -56.96 10.49
N THR A 22 52.61 -57.30 9.24
CA THR A 22 52.17 -56.48 8.10
C THR A 22 50.64 -56.47 7.95
N ILE A 23 49.97 -57.60 8.16
CA ILE A 23 48.50 -57.68 8.15
C ILE A 23 47.91 -56.83 9.28
N ALA A 24 48.47 -56.92 10.50
CA ALA A 24 48.01 -56.13 11.63
C ALA A 24 48.14 -54.61 11.38
N ILE A 25 49.23 -54.17 10.75
CA ILE A 25 49.43 -52.77 10.37
C ILE A 25 48.40 -52.33 9.32
N VAL A 26 48.15 -53.14 8.29
CA VAL A 26 47.15 -52.81 7.26
C VAL A 26 45.74 -52.75 7.86
N MET A 27 45.39 -53.68 8.76
CA MET A 27 44.11 -53.65 9.47
C MET A 27 43.99 -52.41 10.37
N LEU A 28 45.06 -52.02 11.07
CA LEU A 28 45.08 -50.83 11.90
C LEU A 28 44.93 -49.55 11.08
N VAL A 29 45.64 -49.45 9.95
CA VAL A 29 45.50 -48.31 9.02
C VAL A 29 44.09 -48.26 8.43
N GLY A 30 43.54 -49.41 8.02
CA GLY A 30 42.16 -49.51 7.54
C GLY A 30 41.14 -49.05 8.59
N PHE A 31 41.34 -49.43 9.86
CA PHE A 31 40.51 -49.00 10.97
C PHE A 31 40.58 -47.49 11.21
N VAL A 32 41.79 -46.91 11.21
CA VAL A 32 41.97 -45.46 11.37
C VAL A 32 41.28 -44.70 10.24
N ILE A 33 41.46 -45.12 8.98
CA ILE A 33 40.80 -44.48 7.83
C ILE A 33 39.27 -44.59 7.93
N ALA A 34 38.74 -45.78 8.25
CA ALA A 34 37.31 -45.97 8.42
C ALA A 34 36.73 -45.09 9.53
N SER A 35 37.45 -44.96 10.66
CA SER A 35 37.04 -44.10 11.77
C SER A 35 37.01 -42.61 11.40
N LEU A 36 37.96 -42.15 10.59
CA LEU A 36 38.01 -40.76 10.09
C LEU A 36 36.85 -40.45 9.14
N ILE A 37 36.50 -41.39 8.26
CA ILE A 37 35.34 -41.25 7.37
C ILE A 37 34.04 -41.25 8.19
N ALA A 38 33.91 -42.11 9.19
CA ALA A 38 32.74 -42.11 10.06
C ALA A 38 32.60 -40.77 10.83
N ALA A 39 33.71 -40.23 11.34
CA ALA A 39 33.72 -38.94 12.02
C ALA A 39 33.32 -37.77 11.10
N SER A 40 33.81 -37.75 9.85
CA SER A 40 33.48 -36.69 8.90
C SER A 40 32.00 -36.71 8.50
N VAL A 41 31.40 -37.89 8.35
CA VAL A 41 29.96 -38.04 8.08
C VAL A 41 29.12 -37.56 9.26
N LEU A 42 29.48 -37.93 10.49
CA LEU A 42 28.76 -37.47 11.69
C LEU A 42 28.83 -35.95 11.86
N PHE A 43 29.99 -35.35 11.57
CA PHE A 43 30.14 -33.89 11.58
C PHE A 43 29.23 -33.23 10.55
N THR A 44 29.19 -33.77 9.33
CA THR A 44 28.33 -33.26 8.25
C THR A 44 26.85 -33.38 8.58
N ILE A 45 26.40 -34.50 9.16
CA ILE A 45 25.01 -34.69 9.58
C ILE A 45 24.64 -33.66 10.65
N ARG A 46 25.50 -33.43 11.64
CA ARG A 46 25.28 -32.43 12.69
C ARG A 46 25.22 -31.01 12.13
N ALA A 47 26.14 -30.67 11.23
CA ALA A 47 26.14 -29.36 10.57
C ALA A 47 24.84 -29.14 9.78
N ASN A 48 24.39 -30.14 9.02
CA ASN A 48 23.14 -30.07 8.27
C ASN A 48 21.91 -29.94 9.18
N ALA A 49 21.87 -30.67 10.30
CA ALA A 49 20.78 -30.56 11.28
C ALA A 49 20.72 -29.16 11.90
N THR A 50 21.87 -28.60 12.29
CA THR A 50 21.97 -27.24 12.84
C THR A 50 21.55 -26.20 11.80
N ASN A 51 22.04 -26.31 10.57
CA ASN A 51 21.68 -25.38 9.48
C ASN A 51 20.18 -25.43 9.20
N LYS A 52 19.58 -26.62 9.14
CA LYS A 52 18.12 -26.79 8.99
C LYS A 52 17.36 -26.13 10.14
N GLY A 53 17.80 -26.31 11.38
CA GLY A 53 17.20 -25.67 12.55
C GLY A 53 17.25 -24.16 12.49
N GLN A 54 18.39 -23.58 12.09
CA GLN A 54 18.55 -22.13 11.92
C GLN A 54 17.69 -21.57 10.79
N THR A 55 17.61 -22.24 9.63
CA THR A 55 16.75 -21.81 8.52
C THR A 55 15.27 -21.83 8.93
N GLN A 56 14.83 -22.88 9.64
CA GLN A 56 13.46 -22.93 10.14
C GLN A 56 13.16 -21.81 11.15
N ALA A 57 14.10 -21.55 12.07
CA ALA A 57 13.97 -20.47 13.03
C ALA A 57 13.91 -19.09 12.35
N PHE A 58 14.71 -18.88 11.30
CA PHE A 58 14.66 -17.65 10.50
C PHE A 58 13.31 -17.47 9.80
N ILE A 59 12.80 -18.52 9.14
CA ILE A 59 11.47 -18.50 8.49
C ILE A 59 10.36 -18.20 9.51
N ALA A 60 10.45 -18.78 10.70
CA ALA A 60 9.50 -18.52 11.77
C ALA A 60 9.55 -17.05 12.24
N ALA A 61 10.74 -16.48 12.40
CA ALA A 61 10.92 -15.08 12.77
C ALA A 61 10.34 -14.14 11.70
N GLU A 62 10.60 -14.41 10.41
CA GLU A 62 10.01 -13.65 9.29
C GLU A 62 8.47 -13.75 9.28
N SER A 63 7.91 -14.93 9.57
CA SER A 63 6.45 -15.11 9.65
C SER A 63 5.83 -14.27 10.76
N GLY A 64 6.47 -14.21 11.94
CA GLY A 64 6.02 -13.35 13.04
C GLY A 64 6.09 -11.86 12.68
N ARG A 65 7.12 -11.43 11.95
CA ARG A 65 7.21 -10.06 11.42
C ARG A 65 6.05 -9.75 10.48
N ASP A 66 5.71 -10.66 9.57
CA ASP A 66 4.62 -10.47 8.62
C ASP A 66 3.26 -10.35 9.34
N VAL A 67 3.04 -11.12 10.41
CA VAL A 67 1.85 -11.00 11.27
C VAL A 67 1.81 -9.64 11.99
N ALA A 68 2.93 -9.18 12.54
CA ALA A 68 3.02 -7.86 13.16
C ALA A 68 2.74 -6.75 12.14
N MET A 69 3.27 -6.84 10.92
CA MET A 69 3.01 -5.89 9.83
C MET A 69 1.54 -5.88 9.39
N ALA A 70 0.91 -7.04 9.26
CA ALA A 70 -0.49 -7.15 8.84
C ALA A 70 -1.47 -6.57 9.88
N THR A 71 -1.13 -6.65 11.16
CA THR A 71 -1.98 -6.15 12.26
C THR A 71 -1.68 -4.69 12.62
N MET A 72 -0.55 -4.15 12.16
CA MET A 72 -0.04 -2.81 12.51
C MET A 72 -1.01 -1.67 12.20
N ALA A 73 -1.87 -1.82 11.18
CA ALA A 73 -2.87 -0.81 10.82
C ALA A 73 -3.96 -0.63 11.90
N SER A 74 -4.30 -1.70 12.63
CA SER A 74 -5.29 -1.68 13.72
C SER A 74 -4.65 -1.59 15.10
N CYS A 75 -3.39 -2.03 15.21
CA CYS A 75 -2.61 -2.17 16.42
C CYS A 75 -3.43 -2.61 17.66
N SER A 76 -4.14 -3.74 17.54
CA SER A 76 -4.92 -4.29 18.65
C SER A 76 -4.07 -4.94 19.74
N ALA A 77 -2.82 -5.28 19.42
CA ALA A 77 -1.85 -5.87 20.33
C ALA A 77 -0.43 -5.45 19.92
N THR A 78 0.48 -5.48 20.89
CA THR A 78 1.90 -5.16 20.68
C THR A 78 2.78 -6.41 20.72
N HIS A 79 2.20 -7.56 21.05
CA HIS A 79 2.87 -8.84 21.22
C HIS A 79 2.07 -9.94 20.52
N PHE A 80 2.75 -10.76 19.73
CA PHE A 80 2.15 -11.82 18.93
C PHE A 80 2.97 -13.09 19.08
N THR A 81 2.29 -14.21 19.26
CA THR A 81 2.92 -15.52 19.33
C THR A 81 2.22 -16.49 18.40
N GLY A 82 2.99 -17.30 17.69
CA GLY A 82 2.48 -18.41 16.89
C GLY A 82 3.20 -19.71 17.26
N THR A 83 2.60 -20.84 16.94
CA THR A 83 3.18 -22.17 17.18
C THR A 83 3.49 -22.93 15.89
N ASP A 84 2.89 -22.55 14.76
CA ASP A 84 3.13 -23.17 13.44
C ASP A 84 3.19 -22.10 12.34
N PRO A 85 4.38 -21.53 12.04
CA PRO A 85 5.67 -21.77 12.72
C PRO A 85 5.74 -21.11 14.12
N THR A 86 6.65 -21.57 14.98
CA THR A 86 6.80 -21.01 16.34
C THR A 86 7.53 -19.67 16.33
N TYR A 87 6.85 -18.58 16.67
CA TYR A 87 7.42 -17.24 16.74
C TYR A 87 6.91 -16.46 17.96
N ASP A 88 7.71 -15.48 18.37
CA ASP A 88 7.41 -14.48 19.39
C ASP A 88 7.82 -13.11 18.84
N THR A 89 6.85 -12.24 18.61
CA THR A 89 7.06 -10.94 17.96
C THR A 89 6.53 -9.80 18.82
N THR A 90 7.33 -8.75 18.98
CA THR A 90 6.95 -7.53 19.72
C THR A 90 7.18 -6.28 18.87
N ILE A 91 6.24 -5.34 18.93
CA ILE A 91 6.28 -4.05 18.24
C ILE A 91 6.78 -2.96 19.20
N TYR A 92 7.72 -2.15 18.72
CA TYR A 92 8.31 -1.02 19.43
C TYR A 92 8.20 0.25 18.58
N PRO A 93 7.39 1.24 19.00
CA PRO A 93 7.34 2.53 18.33
C PRO A 93 8.55 3.38 18.74
N TYR A 94 9.09 4.13 17.79
CA TYR A 94 10.21 5.04 18.01
C TYR A 94 9.90 6.43 17.46
N PRO A 95 9.77 7.46 18.33
CA PRO A 95 9.76 8.86 17.91
C PRO A 95 11.18 9.31 17.60
N ASP A 96 11.43 9.79 16.39
CA ASP A 96 12.73 10.30 15.98
C ASP A 96 12.90 11.75 16.44
N ASN A 97 13.43 11.91 17.64
CA ASN A 97 13.73 13.24 18.20
C ASN A 97 15.14 13.74 17.85
N THR A 98 15.95 12.93 17.16
CA THR A 98 17.39 13.18 16.95
C THR A 98 17.82 13.17 15.48
N GLY A 99 16.94 12.77 14.56
CA GLY A 99 17.23 12.56 13.14
C GLY A 99 17.90 11.22 12.83
N ASP A 100 17.92 10.31 13.80
CA ASP A 100 18.64 9.03 13.72
C ASP A 100 17.68 7.85 13.72
N ARG A 101 17.82 6.99 12.71
CA ARG A 101 17.06 5.74 12.61
C ARG A 101 17.50 4.74 13.69
N PRO A 102 16.58 4.14 14.46
CA PRO A 102 16.94 3.11 15.43
C PRO A 102 17.50 1.89 14.69
N THR A 103 18.52 1.24 15.28
CA THR A 103 19.17 0.05 14.69
C THR A 103 18.74 -1.26 15.37
N SER A 104 18.09 -1.19 16.52
CA SER A 104 17.62 -2.36 17.27
C SER A 104 16.45 -2.00 18.19
N SER A 105 15.83 -3.03 18.77
CA SER A 105 14.75 -2.90 19.77
C SER A 105 15.27 -2.60 21.19
N ASN A 106 16.59 -2.54 21.41
CA ASN A 106 17.17 -2.39 22.74
C ASN A 106 16.85 -1.03 23.37
N GLY A 107 16.33 -1.06 24.60
CA GLY A 107 15.93 0.14 25.33
C GLY A 107 14.62 0.77 24.84
N LEU A 108 13.96 0.16 23.84
CA LEU A 108 12.64 0.60 23.40
C LEU A 108 11.55 -0.02 24.28
N THR A 109 10.48 0.74 24.48
CA THR A 109 9.30 0.25 25.21
C THR A 109 8.30 -0.30 24.20
N ALA A 110 7.77 -1.50 24.45
CA ALA A 110 6.76 -2.10 23.59
C ALA A 110 5.50 -1.22 23.57
N GLY A 111 4.93 -1.01 22.39
CA GLY A 111 3.84 -0.06 22.23
C GLY A 111 3.24 -0.09 20.84
N CYS A 112 2.07 0.55 20.71
CA CYS A 112 1.48 0.78 19.42
C CYS A 112 2.03 2.07 18.79
N PRO A 113 2.25 2.09 17.47
CA PRO A 113 2.62 3.32 16.78
C PRO A 113 1.52 4.37 16.94
N THR A 114 1.92 5.62 17.11
CA THR A 114 1.02 6.77 17.20
C THR A 114 1.35 7.80 16.11
N SER A 115 0.65 8.93 16.09
CA SER A 115 0.95 10.03 15.16
C SER A 115 2.31 10.68 15.39
N SER A 116 2.95 10.47 16.55
CA SER A 116 4.30 10.95 16.85
C SER A 116 5.39 9.90 16.65
N THR A 117 5.05 8.75 16.08
CA THR A 117 6.01 7.69 15.77
C THR A 117 6.58 7.95 14.37
N ASP A 118 7.90 7.87 14.22
CA ASP A 118 8.59 8.05 12.93
C ASP A 118 9.10 6.72 12.39
N TYR A 119 9.47 5.81 13.29
CA TYR A 119 9.90 4.46 12.96
C TYR A 119 9.22 3.43 13.85
N VAL A 120 9.01 2.25 13.30
CA VAL A 120 8.55 1.09 14.06
C VAL A 120 9.61 0.00 13.95
N VAL A 121 10.04 -0.48 15.10
CA VAL A 121 10.96 -1.62 15.21
C VAL A 121 10.15 -2.85 15.59
N ILE A 122 10.21 -3.87 14.76
CA ILE A 122 9.58 -5.16 14.98
C ILE A 122 10.67 -6.14 15.35
N LYS A 123 10.67 -6.59 16.61
CA LYS A 123 11.53 -7.67 17.08
C LYS A 123 10.78 -8.97 16.94
N SER A 124 11.30 -9.90 16.14
CA SER A 124 10.70 -11.22 15.97
C SER A 124 11.72 -12.30 16.26
N THR A 125 11.39 -13.20 17.19
CA THR A 125 12.18 -14.37 17.54
C THR A 125 11.45 -15.63 17.06
N GLY A 126 12.04 -16.34 16.11
CA GLY A 126 11.54 -17.61 15.61
C GLY A 126 12.28 -18.79 16.22
N THR A 127 11.55 -19.89 16.44
CA THR A 127 12.09 -21.13 17.00
C THR A 127 11.88 -22.29 16.03
N GLY A 128 12.99 -22.91 15.59
CA GLY A 128 12.97 -24.09 14.73
C GLY A 128 12.64 -25.37 15.51
N THR A 129 12.27 -26.43 14.81
CA THR A 129 11.84 -27.71 15.42
C THR A 129 12.90 -28.37 16.31
N GLY A 130 14.18 -28.05 16.13
CA GLY A 130 15.29 -28.50 16.98
C GLY A 130 15.61 -27.58 18.17
N GLY A 131 14.77 -26.58 18.46
CA GLY A 131 14.98 -25.60 19.53
C GLY A 131 15.98 -24.48 19.18
N SER A 132 16.49 -24.44 17.95
CA SER A 132 17.31 -23.33 17.47
C SER A 132 16.48 -22.05 17.41
N THR A 133 17.00 -20.93 17.88
CA THR A 133 16.31 -19.63 17.88
C THR A 133 17.04 -18.63 17.00
N VAL A 134 16.29 -17.81 16.26
CA VAL A 134 16.81 -16.67 15.48
C VAL A 134 15.98 -15.45 15.81
N THR A 135 16.63 -14.33 16.11
CA THR A 135 15.95 -13.05 16.38
C THR A 135 16.31 -12.05 15.28
N ILE A 136 15.30 -11.35 14.79
CA ILE A 136 15.41 -10.34 13.74
C ILE A 136 14.78 -9.05 14.27
N ASP A 137 15.55 -7.97 14.24
CA ASP A 137 15.03 -6.61 14.42
C ASP A 137 14.84 -5.99 13.04
N SER A 138 13.58 -5.68 12.69
CA SER A 138 13.22 -5.03 11.42
C SER A 138 12.72 -3.63 11.69
N VAL A 139 13.31 -2.64 11.03
CA VAL A 139 13.00 -1.22 11.25
C VAL A 139 12.30 -0.66 10.03
N TYR A 140 11.06 -0.20 10.19
CA TYR A 140 10.24 0.38 9.13
C TYR A 140 10.03 1.88 9.39
N PRO A 141 10.12 2.74 8.38
CA PRO A 141 9.60 4.10 8.50
C PRO A 141 8.09 4.00 8.72
N TRP A 142 7.61 4.63 9.79
CA TRP A 142 6.21 4.75 10.08
C TRP A 142 5.73 6.12 9.64
N GLN A 143 5.06 6.12 8.50
CA GLN A 143 4.28 7.27 8.10
C GLN A 143 2.84 6.93 8.37
N VAL A 144 2.19 7.71 9.23
CA VAL A 144 0.73 7.69 9.34
C VAL A 144 0.20 8.31 8.05
N THR A 145 0.13 7.51 6.98
CA THR A 145 -0.76 7.82 5.88
C THR A 145 -2.14 7.57 6.45
N TYR A 146 -2.76 8.62 7.00
CA TYR A 146 -4.18 8.54 7.33
C TYR A 146 -4.87 8.00 6.07
N SER A 147 -5.53 6.85 6.18
CA SER A 147 -6.43 6.34 5.13
C SER A 147 -7.64 7.27 4.89
N GLN A 148 -7.57 8.52 5.38
CA GLN A 148 -8.47 9.63 5.10
C GLN A 148 -8.06 10.43 3.86
N GLN A 149 -7.02 10.01 3.13
CA GLN A 149 -6.89 10.40 1.73
C GLN A 149 -7.20 9.20 0.83
N PRO A 150 -8.49 8.91 0.54
CA PRO A 150 -8.86 8.25 -0.71
C PRO A 150 -8.46 9.23 -1.82
N GLY A 151 -7.21 9.10 -2.26
CA GLY A 151 -6.38 10.29 -2.26
C GLY A 151 -5.17 10.29 -3.18
N GLY A 152 -5.10 9.41 -4.18
CA GLY A 152 -3.90 9.27 -5.02
C GLY A 152 -3.80 7.94 -5.78
N VAL A 153 -4.81 7.08 -5.69
CA VAL A 153 -4.91 5.84 -6.45
C VAL A 153 -6.31 5.81 -7.06
N VAL A 154 -6.43 5.43 -8.33
CA VAL A 154 -7.73 5.15 -8.97
C VAL A 154 -8.46 4.17 -8.07
N THR A 155 -9.48 4.66 -7.35
CA THR A 155 -10.18 3.84 -6.37
C THR A 155 -11.41 3.26 -7.06
N TYR A 156 -11.45 1.93 -7.13
CA TYR A 156 -12.52 1.20 -7.79
C TYR A 156 -13.55 0.75 -6.76
N PHE A 157 -14.80 1.11 -7.00
CA PHE A 157 -15.93 0.64 -6.21
C PHE A 157 -16.91 -0.14 -7.09
N SER A 158 -17.50 -1.18 -6.52
CA SER A 158 -18.67 -1.87 -7.06
C SER A 158 -19.89 -1.64 -6.15
N GLY A 159 -21.03 -1.25 -6.72
CA GLY A 159 -22.24 -0.84 -6.01
C GLY A 159 -22.29 0.67 -5.74
N GLY A 160 -23.43 1.17 -5.24
CA GLY A 160 -23.61 2.60 -4.99
C GLY A 160 -22.59 3.18 -4.02
N PHE A 161 -22.06 4.36 -4.33
CA PHE A 161 -21.09 5.08 -3.51
C PHE A 161 -21.68 6.40 -3.00
N THR A 162 -21.61 6.60 -1.70
CA THR A 162 -22.01 7.86 -1.05
C THR A 162 -20.77 8.50 -0.43
N ALA A 163 -20.51 9.77 -0.75
CA ALA A 163 -19.37 10.50 -0.24
C ALA A 163 -19.46 10.62 1.29
N GLY A 164 -18.70 9.80 2.02
CA GLY A 164 -18.69 9.79 3.48
C GLY A 164 -17.64 10.72 4.10
N VAL A 165 -16.68 11.21 3.31
CA VAL A 165 -15.63 12.13 3.78
C VAL A 165 -15.64 13.47 3.03
N ALA A 166 -15.25 14.53 3.73
CA ALA A 166 -15.28 15.89 3.20
C ALA A 166 -14.24 16.16 2.10
N HIS A 167 -13.24 15.30 1.93
CA HIS A 167 -12.24 15.48 0.88
C HIS A 167 -11.79 14.15 0.26
N TYR A 168 -11.83 14.08 -1.07
CA TYR A 168 -11.28 13.02 -1.90
C TYR A 168 -10.20 13.60 -2.83
N THR A 169 -9.12 12.87 -3.09
CA THR A 169 -8.07 13.25 -4.05
C THR A 169 -7.80 12.09 -5.01
N GLY A 170 -7.54 12.38 -6.28
CA GLY A 170 -7.42 11.39 -7.35
C GLY A 170 -8.76 11.03 -8.00
N ASP A 171 -8.66 10.26 -9.08
CA ASP A 171 -9.82 9.92 -9.91
C ASP A 171 -10.64 8.81 -9.25
N LEU A 172 -11.96 9.00 -9.27
CA LEU A 172 -12.93 8.06 -8.74
C LEU A 172 -13.64 7.34 -9.88
N VAL A 173 -13.51 6.02 -9.93
CA VAL A 173 -14.15 5.19 -10.97
C VAL A 173 -15.15 4.24 -10.31
N LEU A 174 -16.44 4.53 -10.52
CA LEU A 174 -17.56 3.71 -10.11
C LEU A 174 -18.01 2.85 -11.30
N ARG A 175 -17.84 1.52 -11.20
CA ARG A 175 -18.22 0.61 -12.29
C ARG A 175 -19.72 0.45 -12.40
N ASP A 176 -20.39 0.30 -11.27
CA ASP A 176 -21.83 0.13 -11.15
C ASP A 176 -22.36 0.84 -9.91
N GLY A 177 -23.61 1.31 -9.99
CA GLY A 177 -24.28 2.02 -8.92
C GLY A 177 -24.19 3.54 -9.02
N ASN A 178 -24.90 4.22 -8.12
CA ASN A 178 -25.02 5.67 -8.13
C ASN A 178 -23.94 6.31 -7.26
N TRP A 179 -23.39 7.42 -7.71
CA TRP A 179 -22.55 8.29 -6.90
C TRP A 179 -23.40 9.43 -6.32
N ALA A 180 -23.35 9.63 -5.02
CA ALA A 180 -24.04 10.72 -4.34
C ALA A 180 -23.09 11.50 -3.43
N CYS A 181 -23.01 12.82 -3.64
CA CYS A 181 -22.37 13.72 -2.69
C CYS A 181 -23.43 14.34 -1.78
N ASN A 182 -23.53 13.78 -0.58
CA ASN A 182 -24.50 14.07 0.48
C ASN A 182 -23.88 14.81 1.67
N ILE A 183 -22.66 15.27 1.57
CA ILE A 183 -22.00 16.14 2.54
C ILE A 183 -21.24 17.24 1.80
N ASP A 184 -20.98 18.35 2.46
CA ASP A 184 -20.14 19.42 1.91
C ASP A 184 -18.72 18.88 1.73
N GLY A 185 -18.41 18.47 0.50
CA GLY A 185 -17.17 17.75 0.19
C GLY A 185 -16.50 18.20 -1.09
N THR A 186 -15.18 18.01 -1.16
CA THR A 186 -14.36 18.32 -2.32
C THR A 186 -13.74 17.06 -2.90
N LEU A 187 -13.98 16.77 -4.19
CA LEU A 187 -13.23 15.79 -4.98
C LEU A 187 -12.19 16.53 -5.82
N THR A 188 -10.92 16.23 -5.64
CA THR A 188 -9.83 16.72 -6.51
C THR A 188 -9.37 15.61 -7.44
N GLY A 189 -9.97 15.54 -8.63
CA GLY A 189 -9.78 14.49 -9.61
C GLY A 189 -11.05 14.30 -10.43
N ASP A 190 -10.99 13.39 -11.39
CA ASP A 190 -12.12 13.10 -12.27
C ASP A 190 -13.08 12.08 -11.64
N LEU A 191 -14.36 12.20 -11.95
CA LEU A 191 -15.41 11.28 -11.53
C LEU A 191 -15.96 10.51 -12.73
N TYR A 192 -15.78 9.19 -12.75
CA TYR A 192 -16.29 8.29 -13.77
C TYR A 192 -17.35 7.35 -13.18
N VAL A 193 -18.60 7.45 -13.62
CA VAL A 193 -19.71 6.57 -13.22
C VAL A 193 -20.20 5.76 -14.42
N LEU A 194 -19.62 4.56 -14.60
CA LEU A 194 -19.80 3.65 -15.75
C LEU A 194 -21.21 3.11 -15.90
N GLU A 195 -21.86 2.73 -14.79
CA GLU A 195 -23.23 2.20 -14.81
C GLU A 195 -24.04 2.76 -13.63
N GLY A 196 -24.44 4.02 -13.74
CA GLY A 196 -25.32 4.65 -12.75
C GLY A 196 -25.45 6.16 -12.92
N THR A 197 -25.98 6.81 -11.90
CA THR A 197 -26.26 8.26 -11.90
C THR A 197 -25.35 9.02 -10.93
N THR A 198 -25.17 10.31 -11.17
CA THR A 198 -24.40 11.22 -10.31
C THR A 198 -25.35 12.24 -9.67
N SER A 199 -25.33 12.36 -8.34
CA SER A 199 -26.14 13.31 -7.58
C SER A 199 -25.29 14.27 -6.74
N LEU A 200 -25.41 15.57 -6.98
CA LEU A 200 -24.73 16.65 -6.26
C LEU A 200 -25.71 17.33 -5.31
N SER A 201 -25.71 16.96 -4.02
CA SER A 201 -26.74 17.42 -3.08
C SER A 201 -26.30 18.42 -2.01
N ASN A 202 -25.01 18.45 -1.63
CA ASN A 202 -24.52 19.35 -0.56
C ASN A 202 -23.20 20.04 -0.92
N ASN A 203 -23.29 21.26 -1.47
CA ASN A 203 -22.20 22.17 -1.88
C ASN A 203 -20.93 21.50 -2.45
N CYS A 204 -21.14 20.40 -3.17
CA CYS A 204 -20.07 19.54 -3.66
C CYS A 204 -19.16 20.34 -4.59
N VAL A 205 -17.86 20.21 -4.36
CA VAL A 205 -16.81 20.79 -5.19
C VAL A 205 -16.10 19.68 -5.93
N ILE A 206 -16.15 19.68 -7.26
CA ILE A 206 -15.41 18.74 -8.11
C ILE A 206 -14.35 19.54 -8.87
N ASN A 207 -13.07 19.32 -8.54
CA ASN A 207 -11.93 19.88 -9.25
C ASN A 207 -11.45 18.89 -10.32
N GLY A 208 -12.29 18.64 -11.31
CA GLY A 208 -12.05 17.69 -12.40
C GLY A 208 -13.31 17.50 -13.24
N ASP A 209 -13.26 16.53 -14.15
CA ASP A 209 -14.36 16.21 -15.05
C ASP A 209 -15.34 15.22 -14.42
N ILE A 210 -16.60 15.30 -14.83
CA ILE A 210 -17.64 14.32 -14.48
C ILE A 210 -18.05 13.59 -15.75
N TRP A 211 -17.86 12.28 -15.77
CA TRP A 211 -18.43 11.40 -16.77
C TRP A 211 -19.43 10.45 -16.10
N SER A 212 -20.68 10.43 -16.57
CA SER A 212 -21.74 9.58 -16.01
C SER A 212 -22.56 8.92 -17.12
N ASN A 213 -22.69 7.60 -17.09
CA ASN A 213 -23.50 6.91 -18.10
C ASN A 213 -25.00 7.18 -17.91
N GLY A 214 -25.46 7.29 -16.66
CA GLY A 214 -26.81 7.74 -16.31
C GLY A 214 -26.88 9.26 -16.16
N ASN A 215 -27.92 9.73 -15.48
CA ASN A 215 -28.18 11.16 -15.33
C ASN A 215 -27.21 11.84 -14.35
N VAL A 216 -26.92 13.11 -14.61
CA VAL A 216 -26.23 13.99 -13.65
C VAL A 216 -27.25 14.99 -13.11
N THR A 217 -27.50 14.94 -11.80
CA THR A 217 -28.47 15.81 -11.14
C THR A 217 -27.82 16.60 -10.02
N SER A 218 -28.27 17.84 -9.83
CA SER A 218 -27.87 18.66 -8.71
C SER A 218 -29.08 19.36 -8.10
N ASN A 219 -29.23 19.20 -6.80
CA ASN A 219 -30.16 19.92 -5.93
C ASN A 219 -29.42 20.70 -4.83
N SER A 220 -28.11 20.84 -4.97
CA SER A 220 -27.23 21.55 -4.05
C SER A 220 -27.49 23.06 -4.06
N GLN A 221 -27.23 23.73 -2.93
CA GLN A 221 -27.31 25.19 -2.87
C GLN A 221 -26.28 25.84 -3.79
N ALA A 222 -25.03 25.40 -3.78
CA ALA A 222 -23.96 25.97 -4.60
C ALA A 222 -22.99 24.88 -5.11
N PRO A 223 -23.40 24.01 -6.04
CA PRO A 223 -22.50 23.02 -6.64
C PRO A 223 -21.40 23.73 -7.44
N LYS A 224 -20.16 23.24 -7.34
CA LYS A 224 -19.02 23.72 -8.12
C LYS A 224 -18.38 22.57 -8.86
N VAL A 225 -18.26 22.69 -10.18
CA VAL A 225 -17.54 21.75 -11.04
C VAL A 225 -16.56 22.57 -11.87
N TYR A 226 -15.27 22.33 -11.69
CA TYR A 226 -14.20 23.06 -12.38
C TYR A 226 -13.76 22.39 -13.69
N GLY A 227 -14.43 21.31 -14.09
CA GLY A 227 -14.24 20.63 -15.38
C GLY A 227 -15.52 20.50 -16.20
N ASP A 228 -15.51 19.57 -17.14
CA ASP A 228 -16.61 19.23 -18.03
C ASP A 228 -17.58 18.24 -17.37
N ILE A 229 -18.87 18.32 -17.74
CA ILE A 229 -19.88 17.30 -17.40
C ILE A 229 -20.29 16.59 -18.68
N THR A 230 -19.95 15.32 -18.80
CA THR A 230 -20.40 14.44 -19.88
C THR A 230 -21.35 13.39 -19.33
N THR A 231 -22.53 13.27 -19.94
CA THR A 231 -23.51 12.25 -19.59
C THR A 231 -24.18 11.62 -20.81
N ASN A 232 -24.37 10.29 -20.77
CA ASN A 232 -25.21 9.61 -21.75
C ASN A 232 -26.71 9.72 -21.42
N GLY A 233 -27.05 10.16 -20.21
CA GLY A 233 -28.40 10.54 -19.74
C GLY A 233 -28.70 12.02 -19.94
N TYR A 234 -29.51 12.60 -19.06
CA TYR A 234 -29.72 14.06 -18.99
C TYR A 234 -28.88 14.71 -17.87
N ALA A 235 -28.57 15.99 -18.04
CA ALA A 235 -27.98 16.83 -17.01
C ALA A 235 -29.03 17.82 -16.50
N SER A 236 -29.31 17.80 -15.19
CA SER A 236 -30.21 18.75 -14.53
C SER A 236 -29.51 19.39 -13.33
N ILE A 237 -29.11 20.65 -13.50
CA ILE A 237 -28.44 21.41 -12.44
C ILE A 237 -29.43 22.44 -11.91
N SER A 238 -29.90 22.24 -10.68
CA SER A 238 -30.71 23.20 -9.95
C SER A 238 -29.91 23.74 -8.77
N SER A 239 -29.92 25.05 -8.58
CA SER A 239 -29.18 25.70 -7.49
C SER A 239 -29.88 26.97 -7.02
N ASN A 240 -29.96 27.13 -5.70
CA ASN A 240 -30.54 28.29 -5.03
C ASN A 240 -29.49 29.33 -4.57
N GLY A 241 -28.20 28.97 -4.59
CA GLY A 241 -27.05 29.78 -4.14
C GLY A 241 -26.03 30.11 -5.23
N GLY A 242 -26.27 29.66 -6.47
CA GLY A 242 -25.38 29.85 -7.62
C GLY A 242 -24.55 28.60 -7.92
N ALA A 243 -24.78 28.00 -9.08
CA ALA A 243 -23.97 26.90 -9.58
C ALA A 243 -22.80 27.46 -10.39
N LEU A 244 -21.60 26.92 -10.17
CA LEU A 244 -20.43 27.18 -10.99
C LEU A 244 -20.07 25.92 -11.76
N ILE A 245 -20.16 25.98 -13.09
CA ILE A 245 -19.62 24.97 -13.99
C ILE A 245 -18.61 25.71 -14.87
N ASP A 246 -17.33 25.44 -14.67
CA ASP A 246 -16.25 26.13 -15.39
C ASP A 246 -16.04 25.57 -16.81
N GLY A 247 -16.37 24.28 -16.99
CA GLY A 247 -16.39 23.58 -18.27
C GLY A 247 -17.74 23.58 -18.98
N SER A 248 -17.86 22.64 -19.91
CA SER A 248 -19.02 22.38 -20.78
C SER A 248 -19.93 21.30 -20.22
N ILE A 249 -21.20 21.30 -20.63
CA ILE A 249 -22.16 20.22 -20.30
C ILE A 249 -22.57 19.55 -21.61
N SER A 250 -22.27 18.25 -21.73
CA SER A 250 -22.62 17.40 -22.87
C SER A 250 -23.55 16.28 -22.40
N ALA A 251 -24.83 16.35 -22.75
CA ALA A 251 -25.84 15.37 -22.37
C ALA A 251 -26.48 14.73 -23.62
N LYS A 252 -26.49 13.39 -23.69
CA LYS A 252 -26.95 12.65 -24.88
C LYS A 252 -28.34 12.01 -24.74
N GLY A 253 -28.87 11.89 -23.53
CA GLY A 253 -29.97 10.98 -23.20
C GLY A 253 -31.39 11.52 -23.23
N SER A 254 -31.62 12.81 -23.49
CA SER A 254 -32.99 13.35 -23.63
C SER A 254 -33.00 14.78 -24.20
N THR A 255 -34.12 15.16 -24.82
CA THR A 255 -34.44 16.49 -25.39
C THR A 255 -34.55 17.63 -24.37
N GLN A 256 -34.14 17.40 -23.11
CA GLN A 256 -34.16 18.42 -22.06
C GLN A 256 -32.88 18.31 -21.22
N ALA A 257 -31.94 19.19 -21.53
CA ALA A 257 -31.00 19.65 -20.53
C ALA A 257 -31.58 20.95 -19.97
N SER A 258 -31.78 20.97 -18.65
CA SER A 258 -32.34 22.12 -17.95
C SER A 258 -31.35 22.56 -16.90
N VAL A 259 -30.95 23.82 -16.96
CA VAL A 259 -30.29 24.45 -15.84
C VAL A 259 -31.21 25.52 -15.29
N THR A 260 -31.48 25.45 -13.99
CA THR A 260 -32.35 26.38 -13.29
C THR A 260 -31.56 27.08 -12.18
N GLY A 261 -31.64 28.40 -12.13
CA GLY A 261 -30.86 29.25 -11.22
C GLY A 261 -29.91 30.21 -11.95
N SER A 262 -29.05 30.87 -11.21
CA SER A 262 -28.00 31.73 -11.77
C SER A 262 -26.81 30.88 -12.21
N LEU A 263 -26.65 30.70 -13.51
CA LEU A 263 -25.44 30.14 -14.10
C LEU A 263 -24.39 31.23 -14.23
N THR A 264 -23.23 31.01 -13.64
CA THR A 264 -22.02 31.78 -13.94
C THR A 264 -21.04 30.84 -14.62
N SER A 265 -20.86 30.98 -15.92
CA SER A 265 -19.78 30.31 -16.66
C SER A 265 -18.70 31.33 -16.97
N ARG A 266 -17.42 30.96 -16.83
CA ARG A 266 -16.30 31.79 -17.30
C ARG A 266 -16.11 31.71 -18.82
N ASN A 267 -16.67 30.67 -19.43
CA ASN A 267 -16.61 30.39 -20.86
C ASN A 267 -17.99 30.58 -21.52
N SER A 268 -18.09 30.26 -22.81
CA SER A 268 -19.35 30.29 -23.54
C SER A 268 -20.29 29.17 -23.11
N ILE A 269 -21.53 29.51 -22.75
CA ILE A 269 -22.60 28.53 -22.62
C ILE A 269 -23.08 28.18 -24.04
N THR A 270 -22.61 27.07 -24.59
CA THR A 270 -23.11 26.55 -25.87
C THR A 270 -24.37 25.74 -25.61
N VAL A 271 -25.50 26.39 -25.86
CA VAL A 271 -26.83 25.84 -25.68
C VAL A 271 -27.24 25.15 -26.98
N GLY A 272 -27.41 23.82 -26.96
CA GLY A 272 -27.93 23.07 -28.12
C GLY A 272 -29.40 23.43 -28.43
N THR A 273 -29.94 22.91 -29.53
CA THR A 273 -31.28 23.26 -30.05
C THR A 273 -32.47 22.83 -29.17
N THR A 274 -32.23 22.07 -28.10
CA THR A 274 -33.25 21.47 -27.21
C THR A 274 -33.30 22.07 -25.80
N TRP A 275 -32.54 23.12 -25.52
CA TRP A 275 -32.53 23.71 -24.19
C TRP A 275 -33.61 24.78 -24.02
N THR A 276 -34.29 24.75 -22.88
CA THR A 276 -35.16 25.85 -22.45
C THR A 276 -34.41 26.72 -21.43
N ALA A 277 -33.58 27.65 -21.91
CA ALA A 277 -33.03 28.67 -21.03
C ALA A 277 -34.12 29.71 -20.74
N ARG A 278 -34.67 29.73 -19.51
CA ARG A 278 -35.45 30.90 -19.07
C ARG A 278 -34.52 32.12 -19.14
N PRO A 279 -34.94 33.25 -19.72
CA PRO A 279 -34.04 34.36 -20.04
C PRO A 279 -33.28 34.79 -18.79
N ALA A 280 -31.96 34.59 -18.83
CA ALA A 280 -31.06 35.14 -17.83
C ALA A 280 -31.33 36.64 -17.74
N ARG A 281 -31.58 37.16 -16.54
CA ARG A 281 -31.53 38.61 -16.30
C ARG A 281 -30.08 39.03 -16.53
N VAL A 282 -29.75 39.39 -17.75
CA VAL A 282 -28.51 40.09 -18.06
C VAL A 282 -28.60 41.42 -17.33
N ARG A 283 -27.94 41.50 -16.18
CA ARG A 283 -27.78 42.76 -15.46
C ARG A 283 -26.81 43.60 -16.29
N ARG A 284 -27.33 44.29 -17.32
CA ARG A 284 -26.58 45.32 -18.05
C ARG A 284 -26.18 46.34 -17.00
N THR A 285 -24.90 46.36 -16.65
CA THR A 285 -24.26 47.52 -16.03
C THR A 285 -24.52 48.68 -16.98
N ALA A 286 -25.42 49.57 -16.59
CA ALA A 286 -25.74 50.76 -17.35
C ALA A 286 -24.46 51.58 -17.50
N ARG A 287 -23.88 51.58 -18.70
CA ARG A 287 -22.85 52.53 -19.09
C ARG A 287 -23.51 53.92 -19.04
N PRO A 288 -23.02 54.88 -18.22
CA PRO A 288 -23.63 56.19 -18.17
C PRO A 288 -23.43 56.88 -19.52
N THR A 289 -24.53 57.11 -20.23
CA THR A 289 -24.56 57.98 -21.41
C THR A 289 -24.33 59.41 -20.93
N ARG A 290 -23.12 59.92 -21.16
CA ARG A 290 -22.74 61.31 -20.95
C ARG A 290 -23.55 62.17 -21.92
N SER A 291 -24.63 62.79 -21.43
CA SER A 291 -25.39 63.82 -22.13
C SER A 291 -24.50 65.06 -22.31
N SER A 292 -24.08 65.33 -23.53
CA SER A 292 -23.48 66.61 -23.93
C SER A 292 -24.56 67.45 -24.60
N THR A 293 -25.16 68.35 -23.84
CA THR A 293 -26.09 69.39 -24.32
C THR A 293 -25.31 70.43 -25.12
N PRO A 294 -25.74 70.80 -26.36
CA PRO A 294 -25.10 71.87 -27.11
C PRO A 294 -25.55 73.24 -26.59
N ARG A 295 -24.58 74.11 -26.30
CA ARG A 295 -24.78 75.50 -25.88
C ARG A 295 -25.03 76.36 -27.13
N SER A 296 -26.19 76.99 -27.22
CA SER A 296 -26.53 77.95 -28.28
C SER A 296 -25.90 79.33 -27.99
N PRO A 297 -25.42 80.08 -29.01
CA PRO A 297 -24.88 81.42 -28.82
C PRO A 297 -25.99 82.48 -28.85
N GLY A 298 -25.97 83.35 -27.85
CA GLY A 298 -26.65 84.65 -27.81
C GLY A 298 -25.67 85.68 -27.25
#